data_AF-A0A345QLU2-F1
#
_entry.id   AF-A0A345QLU2-F1
#
_cell.length_a   1.000
_cell.length_b   1.000
_cell.length_c   1.000
_cell.angle_alpha   90.00
_cell.angle_beta   90.00
_cell.angle_gamma   90.00
#
_symmetry.space_group_name_H-M   'P 1'
#
loop_
_entity.id
_entity.type
_entity.pdbx_description
1 polymer ?
#
loop_
_entity_poly.entity_id
_entity_poly.type
_entity_poly.pdbx_seq_one_letter_code
_entity_poly.pdbx_strand_id
1 'polypeptide(L)'
;MSLRDVGTELGVRYVLEGSIQLAGDQLRITRQLVEAQTGHTIWSERFAGTTQDVFALQDQITERTAAALELNVMFAEAGRSRQAPTDDVRAYDLCLQAVPLAMRVSSKAALAQTLDLLDRALALDPDYAYAKALKIRAYMMAAAARAVTHDEAREGLPLAQALLDGRQSDPLVLTYAGHFMAYLGGEPDLGYRSIQQAKSINPNSVLVRVSSACCGAYLVYYQAAIEDAEFA
;
A
#
# COMPACT_ATOMS: atom_id res chain seq x y z
N MET A 1 -30.38 11.31 -3.22
CA MET A 1 -29.03 11.87 -3.40
C MET A 1 -28.18 10.77 -4.02
N SER A 2 -27.48 11.02 -5.12
CA SER A 2 -26.67 10.00 -5.78
C SER A 2 -25.28 9.92 -5.15
N LEU A 3 -24.59 8.78 -5.27
CA LEU A 3 -23.19 8.63 -4.81
C LEU A 3 -22.25 9.67 -5.44
N ARG A 4 -22.55 10.11 -6.66
CA ARG A 4 -21.81 11.16 -7.36
C ARG A 4 -21.98 12.54 -6.70
N ASP A 5 -23.18 12.85 -6.23
CA ASP A 5 -23.47 14.08 -5.51
C ASP A 5 -22.70 14.10 -4.18
N VAL A 6 -22.74 12.99 -3.43
CA VAL A 6 -22.00 12.81 -2.17
C VAL A 6 -20.49 12.97 -2.37
N GLY A 7 -19.92 12.32 -3.40
CA GLY A 7 -18.49 12.45 -3.70
C GLY A 7 -18.06 13.86 -4.08
N THR A 8 -18.93 14.60 -4.78
CA THR A 8 -18.65 15.99 -5.19
C THR A 8 -18.76 16.95 -4.01
N GLU A 9 -19.78 16.80 -3.17
CA GLU A 9 -20.02 17.68 -2.01
C GLU A 9 -18.96 17.48 -0.92
N LEU A 10 -18.55 16.24 -0.65
CA LEU A 10 -17.56 15.92 0.37
C LEU A 10 -16.11 15.94 -0.14
N GLY A 11 -15.91 16.11 -1.45
CA GLY A 11 -14.58 16.07 -2.07
C GLY A 11 -13.90 14.70 -1.97
N VAL A 12 -14.67 13.61 -1.86
CA VAL A 12 -14.16 12.25 -1.72
C VAL A 12 -14.34 11.45 -3.00
N ARG A 13 -13.32 10.68 -3.39
CA ARG A 13 -13.37 9.83 -4.59
C ARG A 13 -14.07 8.50 -4.35
N TYR A 14 -13.91 7.93 -3.16
CA TYR A 14 -14.50 6.66 -2.78
C TYR A 14 -15.46 6.87 -1.61
N VAL A 15 -16.60 6.21 -1.68
CA VAL A 15 -17.63 6.22 -0.64
C VAL A 15 -17.77 4.80 -0.12
N LEU A 16 -17.60 4.62 1.19
CA LEU A 16 -17.97 3.41 1.88
C LEU A 16 -19.46 3.53 2.24
N GLU A 17 -20.27 2.62 1.72
CA GLU A 17 -21.66 2.49 2.11
C GLU A 17 -21.93 1.08 2.67
N GLY A 18 -23.02 0.94 3.41
CA GLY A 18 -23.38 -0.33 3.99
C GLY A 18 -24.87 -0.43 4.31
N SER A 19 -25.33 -1.66 4.44
CA SER A 19 -26.71 -1.99 4.84
C SER A 19 -26.72 -3.00 5.97
N ILE A 20 -27.70 -2.85 6.86
CA ILE A 20 -27.96 -3.76 7.97
C ILE A 20 -29.34 -4.38 7.75
N GLN A 21 -29.42 -5.70 7.86
CA GLN A 21 -30.67 -6.44 7.82
C GLN A 21 -30.80 -7.24 9.11
N LEU A 22 -31.98 -7.14 9.74
CA LEU A 22 -32.32 -7.86 10.96
C LEU A 22 -33.50 -8.79 10.66
N ALA A 23 -33.37 -10.06 11.01
CA ALA A 23 -34.44 -11.04 10.91
C ALA A 23 -34.48 -11.89 12.20
N GLY A 24 -35.37 -11.51 13.13
CA GLY A 24 -35.37 -12.06 14.48
C GLY A 24 -34.09 -11.65 15.21
N ASP A 25 -33.33 -12.65 15.69
CA ASP A 25 -32.03 -12.45 16.35
C ASP A 25 -30.85 -12.44 15.36
N GLN A 26 -31.10 -12.66 14.06
CA GLN A 26 -30.03 -12.72 13.06
C GLN A 26 -29.75 -11.36 12.45
N LEU A 27 -28.49 -10.94 12.51
CA LEU A 27 -27.97 -9.72 11.93
C LEU A 27 -27.13 -10.03 10.69
N ARG A 28 -27.35 -9.27 9.62
CA ARG A 28 -26.58 -9.35 8.39
C ARG A 28 -26.15 -7.94 7.96
N ILE A 29 -24.85 -7.70 7.96
CA ILE A 29 -24.26 -6.42 7.58
C ILE A 29 -23.54 -6.61 6.25
N THR A 30 -23.83 -5.75 5.28
CA THR A 30 -23.09 -5.69 4.01
C THR A 30 -22.42 -4.34 3.90
N ARG A 31 -21.16 -4.31 3.50
CA ARG A 31 -20.38 -3.09 3.24
C ARG A 31 -19.85 -3.12 1.83
N GLN A 32 -19.76 -1.96 1.20
CA GLN A 32 -19.13 -1.82 -0.10
C GLN A 32 -18.45 -0.48 -0.24
N LEU A 33 -17.27 -0.51 -0.85
CA LEU A 33 -16.51 0.66 -1.21
C LEU A 33 -16.72 0.92 -2.70
N VAL A 34 -17.25 2.10 -3.01
CA VAL A 34 -17.70 2.46 -4.35
C VAL A 34 -16.95 3.71 -4.81
N GLU A 35 -16.50 3.74 -6.06
CA GLU A 35 -16.03 4.98 -6.67
C GLU A 35 -17.23 5.90 -6.94
N ALA A 36 -17.25 7.08 -6.30
CA ALA A 36 -18.36 8.01 -6.38
C ALA A 36 -18.65 8.50 -7.80
N GLN A 37 -17.62 8.62 -8.64
CA GLN A 37 -17.72 9.17 -9.99
C GLN A 37 -18.38 8.21 -11.00
N THR A 38 -18.10 6.91 -10.87
CA THR A 38 -18.51 5.87 -11.83
C THR A 38 -19.60 4.95 -11.27
N GLY A 39 -19.77 4.90 -9.95
CA GLY A 39 -20.61 3.92 -9.27
C GLY A 39 -20.01 2.52 -9.21
N HIS A 40 -18.74 2.34 -9.60
CA HIS A 40 -18.09 1.03 -9.61
C HIS A 40 -17.72 0.58 -8.19
N THR A 41 -18.26 -0.56 -7.75
CA THR A 41 -17.88 -1.20 -6.50
C THR A 41 -16.48 -1.81 -6.62
N ILE A 42 -15.53 -1.30 -5.84
CA ILE A 42 -14.15 -1.80 -5.81
C ILE A 42 -13.91 -2.83 -4.70
N TRP A 43 -14.81 -2.90 -3.71
CA TRP A 43 -14.79 -3.94 -2.68
C TRP A 43 -16.18 -4.10 -2.07
N SER A 44 -16.53 -5.32 -1.70
CA SER A 44 -17.70 -5.59 -0.88
C SER A 44 -17.41 -6.73 0.09
N GLU A 45 -17.92 -6.61 1.31
CA GLU A 45 -17.80 -7.62 2.33
C GLU A 45 -19.12 -7.77 3.11
N ARG A 46 -19.31 -8.97 3.66
CA ARG A 46 -20.50 -9.33 4.39
C ARG A 46 -20.16 -9.97 5.73
N PHE A 47 -20.88 -9.54 6.74
CA PHE A 47 -20.80 -10.03 8.11
C PHE A 47 -22.17 -10.60 8.50
N ALA A 48 -22.16 -11.72 9.21
CA ALA A 48 -23.35 -12.32 9.79
C ALA A 48 -23.08 -12.62 11.27
N GLY A 49 -24.07 -12.41 12.12
CA GLY A 49 -23.97 -12.66 13.56
C GLY A 49 -25.33 -12.55 14.23
N THR A 50 -25.37 -12.63 15.55
CA THR A 50 -26.60 -12.46 16.34
C THR A 50 -26.65 -11.09 17.01
N THR A 51 -27.81 -10.65 17.52
CA THR A 51 -27.88 -9.38 18.27
C THR A 51 -27.13 -9.44 19.60
N GLN A 52 -26.90 -10.64 20.14
CA GLN A 52 -26.11 -10.87 21.35
C GLN A 52 -24.61 -10.58 21.13
N ASP A 53 -24.12 -10.73 19.90
CA ASP A 53 -22.72 -10.53 19.52
C ASP A 53 -22.44 -9.11 19.00
N VAL A 54 -23.38 -8.18 19.10
CA VAL A 54 -23.35 -6.92 18.33
C VAL A 54 -22.07 -6.09 18.54
N PHE A 55 -21.51 -6.08 19.75
CA PHE A 55 -20.26 -5.36 20.06
C PHE A 55 -19.03 -6.06 19.50
N ALA A 56 -18.93 -7.39 19.66
CA ALA A 56 -17.84 -8.18 19.06
C ALA A 56 -17.88 -8.10 17.52
N LEU A 57 -19.09 -8.09 16.96
CA LEU A 57 -19.32 -7.91 15.54
C LEU A 57 -18.91 -6.50 15.10
N GLN A 58 -19.19 -5.45 15.89
CA GLN A 58 -18.76 -4.07 15.60
C GLN A 58 -17.24 -3.92 15.59
N ASP A 59 -16.53 -4.55 16.54
CA ASP A 59 -15.07 -4.48 16.61
C ASP A 59 -14.42 -5.18 15.41
N GLN A 60 -14.83 -6.42 15.10
CA GLN A 60 -14.38 -7.13 13.90
C GLN A 60 -14.64 -6.33 12.63
N ILE A 61 -15.82 -5.72 12.55
CA ILE A 61 -16.23 -4.93 11.41
C ILE A 61 -15.33 -3.70 11.26
N THR A 62 -15.00 -3.01 12.36
CA THR A 62 -14.17 -1.79 12.33
C THR A 62 -12.75 -2.12 11.89
N GLU A 63 -12.14 -3.14 12.50
CA GLU A 63 -10.76 -3.54 12.22
C GLU A 63 -10.59 -4.05 10.79
N ARG A 64 -11.49 -4.94 10.33
CA ARG A 64 -11.44 -5.50 8.97
C ARG A 64 -11.77 -4.46 7.91
N THR A 65 -12.70 -3.55 8.20
CA THR A 65 -13.06 -2.50 7.23
C THR A 65 -11.93 -1.50 7.04
N ALA A 66 -11.25 -1.06 8.11
CA ALA A 66 -10.15 -0.11 7.98
C ALA A 66 -9.00 -0.69 7.14
N ALA A 67 -8.57 -1.92 7.44
CA ALA A 67 -7.53 -2.61 6.69
C ALA A 67 -7.94 -2.89 5.23
N ALA A 68 -9.18 -3.31 5.00
CA ALA A 68 -9.68 -3.57 3.66
C ALA A 68 -9.84 -2.27 2.85
N LEU A 69 -10.33 -1.18 3.45
CA LEU A 69 -10.49 0.10 2.75
C LEU A 69 -9.15 0.58 2.22
N GLU A 70 -8.14 0.59 3.09
CA GLU A 70 -6.82 1.09 2.75
C GLU A 70 -6.19 0.29 1.61
N LEU A 71 -6.20 -1.04 1.70
CA LEU A 71 -5.66 -1.90 0.66
C LEU A 71 -6.42 -1.74 -0.66
N ASN A 72 -7.75 -1.72 -0.64
CA ASN A 72 -8.55 -1.61 -1.87
C ASN A 72 -8.46 -0.21 -2.50
N VAL A 73 -8.45 0.86 -1.70
CA VAL A 73 -8.19 2.22 -2.21
C VAL A 73 -6.79 2.31 -2.78
N MET A 74 -5.79 1.73 -2.12
CA MET A 74 -4.42 1.68 -2.60
C MET A 74 -4.32 0.95 -3.95
N PHE A 75 -4.98 -0.20 -4.09
CA PHE A 75 -5.03 -0.96 -5.35
C PHE A 75 -5.76 -0.19 -6.45
N ALA A 76 -6.86 0.49 -6.11
CA ALA A 76 -7.64 1.28 -7.06
C ALA A 76 -6.89 2.56 -7.50
N GLU A 77 -6.23 3.26 -6.59
CA GLU A 77 -5.44 4.45 -6.87
C GLU A 77 -4.15 4.13 -7.64
N ALA A 78 -3.51 3.00 -7.33
CA ALA A 78 -2.40 2.48 -8.12
C ALA A 78 -2.78 2.28 -9.60
N GLY A 79 -4.01 1.82 -9.86
CA GLY A 79 -4.54 1.71 -11.22
C GLY A 79 -4.90 3.03 -11.88
N ARG A 80 -5.01 4.13 -11.12
CA ARG A 80 -5.56 5.42 -11.58
C ARG A 80 -4.60 6.60 -11.54
N SER A 81 -3.39 6.43 -10.99
CA SER A 81 -2.38 7.49 -10.99
C SER A 81 -2.23 8.05 -12.41
N ARG A 82 -2.31 9.38 -12.53
CA ARG A 82 -3.07 10.12 -13.56
C ARG A 82 -2.40 10.29 -14.94
N GLN A 83 -1.41 9.48 -15.26
CA GLN A 83 -0.90 9.24 -16.60
C GLN A 83 -1.07 7.74 -16.79
N ALA A 84 -1.65 7.24 -17.88
CA ALA A 84 -1.72 5.79 -18.10
C ALA A 84 -0.33 5.22 -17.78
N PRO A 85 -0.17 4.51 -16.64
CA PRO A 85 1.16 4.43 -16.03
C PRO A 85 2.04 3.41 -16.75
N THR A 86 1.42 2.72 -17.71
CA THR A 86 2.00 1.94 -18.78
C THR A 86 1.04 2.02 -19.97
N ASP A 87 1.58 2.04 -21.20
CA ASP A 87 0.79 1.87 -22.42
C ASP A 87 0.47 0.38 -22.71
N ASP A 88 1.02 -0.55 -21.91
CA ASP A 88 0.83 -1.99 -22.06
C ASP A 88 -0.11 -2.57 -20.98
N VAL A 89 -1.34 -2.87 -21.38
CA VAL A 89 -2.37 -3.47 -20.52
C VAL A 89 -1.90 -4.79 -19.88
N ARG A 90 -0.99 -5.52 -20.51
CA ARG A 90 -0.45 -6.78 -19.96
C ARG A 90 0.52 -6.51 -18.81
N ALA A 91 1.31 -5.44 -18.88
CA ALA A 91 2.19 -5.02 -17.78
C ALA A 91 1.33 -4.63 -16.56
N TYR A 92 0.23 -3.92 -16.82
CA TYR A 92 -0.75 -3.56 -15.79
C TYR A 92 -1.39 -4.79 -15.13
N ASP A 93 -1.86 -5.77 -15.93
CA ASP A 93 -2.48 -7.01 -15.41
C ASP A 93 -1.51 -7.81 -14.54
N LEU A 94 -0.25 -7.92 -14.95
CA LEU A 94 0.80 -8.58 -14.16
C LEU A 94 1.03 -7.87 -12.82
N CYS A 95 1.02 -6.53 -12.80
CA CYS A 95 1.07 -5.79 -11.55
C CYS A 95 -0.14 -6.07 -10.67
N LEU A 96 -1.36 -6.06 -11.21
CA LEU A 96 -2.57 -6.38 -10.45
C LEU A 96 -2.51 -7.78 -9.80
N GLN A 97 -1.94 -8.76 -10.49
CA GLN A 97 -1.70 -10.10 -9.94
C GLN A 97 -0.62 -10.11 -8.84
N ALA A 98 0.44 -9.32 -9.02
CA ALA A 98 1.56 -9.24 -8.08
C ALA A 98 1.22 -8.50 -6.78
N VAL A 99 0.31 -7.52 -6.85
CA VAL A 99 -0.10 -6.66 -5.74
C VAL A 99 -0.41 -7.41 -4.43
N PRO A 100 -1.35 -8.38 -4.39
CA PRO A 100 -1.65 -9.10 -3.15
C PRO A 100 -0.49 -9.97 -2.69
N LEU A 101 0.41 -10.40 -3.57
CA LEU A 101 1.60 -11.20 -3.22
C LEU A 101 2.68 -10.32 -2.59
N ALA A 102 2.96 -9.16 -3.18
CA ALA A 102 3.95 -8.19 -2.71
C ALA A 102 3.67 -7.67 -1.29
N MET A 103 2.39 -7.62 -0.87
CA MET A 103 2.02 -7.19 0.48
C MET A 103 2.23 -8.25 1.57
N ARG A 104 2.39 -9.52 1.20
CA ARG A 104 2.39 -10.66 2.15
C ARG A 104 3.55 -11.62 1.96
N VAL A 105 4.65 -11.15 1.37
CA VAL A 105 5.84 -11.99 1.16
C VAL A 105 6.40 -12.42 2.52
N SER A 106 6.40 -13.73 2.77
CA SER A 106 6.85 -14.32 4.03
C SER A 106 7.80 -15.51 3.85
N SER A 107 8.18 -15.84 2.61
CA SER A 107 9.11 -16.92 2.29
C SER A 107 9.90 -16.61 1.01
N LYS A 108 11.06 -17.26 0.81
CA LYS A 108 11.85 -17.10 -0.44
C LYS A 108 11.04 -17.51 -1.67
N ALA A 109 10.19 -18.55 -1.56
CA ALA A 109 9.33 -18.98 -2.65
C ALA A 109 8.26 -17.93 -3.00
N ALA A 110 7.64 -17.31 -1.99
CA ALA A 110 6.68 -16.22 -2.21
C ALA A 110 7.34 -14.99 -2.83
N LEU A 111 8.58 -14.68 -2.41
CA LEU A 111 9.37 -13.61 -3.03
C LEU A 111 9.60 -13.93 -4.51
N ALA A 112 10.17 -15.09 -4.83
CA ALA A 112 10.47 -15.50 -6.19
C ALA A 112 9.22 -15.46 -7.11
N GLN A 113 8.07 -15.95 -6.63
CA GLN A 113 6.80 -15.87 -7.37
C GLN A 113 6.38 -14.43 -7.64
N THR A 114 6.53 -13.54 -6.67
CA THR A 114 6.17 -12.12 -6.82
C THR A 114 7.10 -11.43 -7.81
N LEU A 115 8.41 -11.71 -7.72
CA LEU A 115 9.41 -11.15 -8.61
C LEU A 115 9.21 -11.61 -10.06
N ASP A 116 8.83 -12.88 -10.31
CA ASP A 116 8.54 -13.38 -11.67
C ASP A 116 7.45 -12.55 -12.38
N LEU A 117 6.34 -12.27 -11.69
CA LEU A 117 5.26 -11.45 -12.25
C LEU A 117 5.74 -10.02 -12.56
N LEU A 118 6.49 -9.42 -11.64
CA LEU A 118 6.97 -8.05 -11.78
C LEU A 118 8.08 -7.92 -12.82
N ASP A 119 8.93 -8.94 -12.97
CA ASP A 119 9.96 -9.00 -14.01
C ASP A 119 9.34 -9.13 -15.39
N ARG A 120 8.27 -9.92 -15.52
CA ARG A 120 7.49 -9.96 -16.76
C ARG A 120 6.80 -8.64 -17.05
N ALA A 121 6.33 -7.92 -16.03
CA ALA A 121 5.74 -6.59 -16.22
C ALA A 121 6.80 -5.58 -16.70
N LEU A 122 7.99 -5.60 -16.08
CA LEU A 122 9.11 -4.73 -16.44
C LEU A 122 9.75 -5.10 -17.79
N ALA A 123 9.64 -6.34 -18.24
CA ALA A 123 10.05 -6.74 -19.58
C ALA A 123 9.15 -6.14 -20.67
N LEU A 124 7.88 -5.85 -20.34
CA LEU A 124 6.92 -5.20 -21.24
C LEU A 124 7.05 -3.68 -21.17
N ASP A 125 7.24 -3.14 -19.97
CA ASP A 125 7.44 -1.71 -19.74
C ASP A 125 8.55 -1.49 -18.69
N PRO A 126 9.80 -1.29 -19.15
CA PRO A 126 10.96 -1.08 -18.28
C PRO A 126 10.87 0.16 -17.40
N ASP A 127 10.06 1.14 -17.76
CA ASP A 127 9.92 2.41 -17.04
C ASP A 127 8.71 2.44 -16.10
N TYR A 128 7.96 1.33 -16.02
CA TYR A 128 6.77 1.25 -15.22
C TYR A 128 7.04 1.40 -13.72
N ALA A 129 6.88 2.62 -13.22
CA ALA A 129 7.23 3.01 -11.85
C ALA A 129 6.48 2.18 -10.80
N TYR A 130 5.23 1.79 -11.08
CA TYR A 130 4.44 0.97 -10.17
C TYR A 130 5.00 -0.44 -10.01
N ALA A 131 5.42 -1.08 -11.10
CA ALA A 131 6.06 -2.40 -11.06
C ALA A 131 7.36 -2.36 -10.25
N LYS A 132 8.20 -1.34 -10.47
CA LYS A 132 9.43 -1.10 -9.67
C LYS A 132 9.10 -0.93 -8.18
N ALA A 133 8.08 -0.13 -7.86
CA ALA A 133 7.64 0.12 -6.49
C ALA A 133 7.12 -1.15 -5.78
N LEU A 134 6.36 -2.00 -6.49
CA LEU A 134 5.93 -3.30 -5.97
C LEU A 134 7.11 -4.26 -5.75
N LYS A 135 8.14 -4.20 -6.61
CA LYS A 135 9.31 -5.07 -6.52
C LYS A 135 10.12 -4.77 -5.26
N ILE A 136 10.41 -3.48 -5.01
CA ILE A 136 11.09 -3.05 -3.78
C ILE A 136 10.24 -3.30 -2.53
N ARG A 137 8.90 -3.21 -2.64
CA ARG A 137 7.98 -3.58 -1.56
C ARG A 137 8.06 -5.07 -1.20
N ALA A 138 8.15 -5.94 -2.22
CA ALA A 138 8.30 -7.39 -2.01
C ALA A 138 9.61 -7.73 -1.29
N TYR A 139 10.73 -7.09 -1.68
CA TYR A 139 12.01 -7.23 -0.99
C TYR A 139 11.93 -6.78 0.48
N MET A 140 11.30 -5.63 0.76
CA MET A 140 11.08 -5.17 2.15
C MET A 140 10.30 -6.19 2.98
N MET A 141 9.23 -6.76 2.43
CA MET A 141 8.43 -7.76 3.15
C MET A 141 9.21 -9.05 3.41
N ALA A 142 9.97 -9.52 2.43
CA ALA A 142 10.82 -10.68 2.61
C ALA A 142 11.88 -10.47 3.70
N ALA A 143 12.52 -9.29 3.74
CA ALA A 143 13.49 -8.93 4.78
C ALA A 143 12.83 -8.83 6.16
N ALA A 144 11.70 -8.13 6.26
CA ALA A 144 10.95 -7.97 7.51
C ALA A 144 10.47 -9.31 8.07
N ALA A 145 10.04 -10.23 7.21
CA ALA A 145 9.66 -11.59 7.57
C ALA A 145 10.86 -12.52 7.84
N ARG A 146 12.10 -12.03 7.71
CA ARG A 146 13.35 -12.81 7.81
C ARG A 146 13.40 -14.00 6.83
N ALA A 147 12.69 -13.89 5.71
CA ALA A 147 12.72 -14.87 4.63
C ALA A 147 14.02 -14.79 3.82
N VAL A 148 14.62 -13.61 3.77
CA VAL A 148 15.91 -13.31 3.12
C VAL A 148 16.74 -12.42 4.06
N THR A 149 18.05 -12.33 3.81
CA THR A 149 18.91 -11.38 4.51
C THR A 149 18.67 -9.95 4.03
N HIS A 150 19.12 -8.95 4.80
CA HIS A 150 19.04 -7.55 4.35
C HIS A 150 19.92 -7.30 3.11
N ASP A 151 21.01 -8.06 2.96
CA ASP A 151 21.90 -7.97 1.79
C ASP A 151 21.23 -8.54 0.54
N GLU A 152 20.58 -9.71 0.65
CA GLU A 152 19.76 -10.29 -0.43
C GLU A 152 18.61 -9.32 -0.82
N ALA A 153 17.96 -8.70 0.16
CA ALA A 153 16.87 -7.75 -0.12
C ALA A 153 17.35 -6.40 -0.71
N ARG A 154 18.63 -6.06 -0.57
CA ARG A 154 19.23 -4.85 -1.16
C ARG A 154 19.38 -4.90 -2.67
N GLU A 155 19.10 -6.03 -3.32
CA GLU A 155 18.92 -6.10 -4.77
C GLU A 155 17.91 -5.07 -5.30
N GLY A 156 16.92 -4.69 -4.49
CA GLY A 156 15.95 -3.63 -4.83
C GLY A 156 16.51 -2.20 -4.80
N LEU A 157 17.72 -1.97 -4.29
CA LEU A 157 18.27 -0.63 -4.05
C LEU A 157 18.38 0.22 -5.33
N PRO A 158 18.91 -0.28 -6.46
CA PRO A 158 18.99 0.53 -7.69
C PRO A 158 17.62 0.98 -8.19
N LEU A 159 16.58 0.17 -7.97
CA LEU A 159 15.21 0.52 -8.34
C LEU A 159 14.64 1.61 -7.43
N ALA A 160 14.88 1.53 -6.12
CA ALA A 160 14.43 2.55 -5.17
C ALA A 160 15.09 3.90 -5.45
N GLN A 161 16.40 3.91 -5.73
CA GLN A 161 17.14 5.12 -6.12
C GLN A 161 16.60 5.72 -7.41
N ALA A 162 16.46 4.91 -8.47
CA ALA A 162 15.91 5.39 -9.75
C ALA A 162 14.50 5.98 -9.63
N LEU A 163 13.65 5.44 -8.75
CA LEU A 163 12.31 5.97 -8.50
C LEU A 163 12.31 7.33 -7.81
N LEU A 164 13.29 7.60 -6.93
CA LEU A 164 13.41 8.87 -6.20
C LEU A 164 14.18 9.93 -6.99
N ASP A 165 15.10 9.53 -7.87
CA ASP A 165 15.77 10.42 -8.81
C ASP A 165 14.82 10.92 -9.91
N GLY A 166 13.81 10.11 -10.25
CA GLY A 166 12.69 10.54 -11.08
C GLY A 166 11.88 11.64 -10.39
N ARG A 167 11.29 12.57 -11.16
CA ARG A 167 10.35 13.58 -10.63
C ARG A 167 9.01 12.96 -10.26
N GLN A 168 9.02 11.97 -9.38
CA GLN A 168 7.87 11.15 -9.09
C GLN A 168 6.95 11.86 -8.11
N SER A 169 5.69 12.03 -8.52
CA SER A 169 4.64 12.67 -7.71
C SER A 169 3.58 11.69 -7.23
N ASP A 170 3.79 10.39 -7.47
CA ASP A 170 2.88 9.35 -7.01
C ASP A 170 3.14 9.07 -5.52
N PRO A 171 2.15 9.28 -4.63
CA PRO A 171 2.34 9.09 -3.18
C PRO A 171 2.71 7.66 -2.81
N LEU A 172 2.19 6.66 -3.52
CA LEU A 172 2.46 5.25 -3.23
C LEU A 172 3.90 4.90 -3.62
N VAL A 173 4.34 5.34 -4.80
CA VAL A 173 5.71 5.13 -5.26
C VAL A 173 6.71 5.80 -4.31
N LEU A 174 6.47 7.07 -3.95
CA LEU A 174 7.27 7.80 -2.97
C LEU A 174 7.29 7.11 -1.61
N THR A 175 6.16 6.54 -1.17
CA THR A 175 6.08 5.84 0.11
C THR A 175 6.92 4.56 0.10
N TYR A 176 6.80 3.72 -0.93
CA TYR A 176 7.55 2.47 -1.01
C TYR A 176 9.04 2.70 -1.22
N ALA A 177 9.42 3.63 -2.10
CA ALA A 177 10.82 3.97 -2.31
C ALA A 177 11.43 4.62 -1.06
N GLY A 178 10.73 5.56 -0.43
CA GLY A 178 11.18 6.18 0.81
C GLY A 178 11.36 5.19 1.95
N HIS A 179 10.39 4.29 2.16
CA HIS A 179 10.50 3.24 3.16
C HIS A 179 11.68 2.30 2.85
N PHE A 180 11.85 1.91 1.58
CA PHE A 180 12.98 1.08 1.18
C PHE A 180 14.31 1.77 1.51
N MET A 181 14.48 3.05 1.16
CA MET A 181 15.71 3.78 1.45
C MET A 181 16.02 3.88 2.95
N ALA A 182 14.99 4.08 3.78
CA ALA A 182 15.18 4.15 5.22
C ALA A 182 15.47 2.80 5.87
N TYR A 183 14.83 1.73 5.41
CA TYR A 183 14.94 0.41 6.02
C TYR A 183 16.12 -0.42 5.47
N LEU A 184 16.26 -0.47 4.14
CA LEU A 184 17.25 -1.29 3.45
C LEU A 184 18.30 -0.44 2.71
N GLY A 185 17.99 0.79 2.28
CA GLY A 185 18.94 1.62 1.53
C GLY A 185 20.07 2.21 2.36
N GLY A 186 19.90 2.30 3.68
CA GLY A 186 20.90 2.95 4.55
C GLY A 186 20.87 4.49 4.47
N GLU A 187 19.81 5.06 3.88
CA GLU A 187 19.60 6.51 3.76
C GLU A 187 18.30 6.92 4.47
N PRO A 188 18.25 6.86 5.81
CA PRO A 188 17.03 7.14 6.58
C PRO A 188 16.52 8.57 6.42
N ASP A 189 17.40 9.56 6.25
CA ASP A 189 17.01 10.95 5.97
C ASP A 189 16.27 11.09 4.63
N LEU A 190 16.82 10.49 3.57
CA LEU A 190 16.20 10.50 2.24
C LEU A 190 14.84 9.80 2.28
N GLY A 191 14.79 8.65 2.94
CA GLY A 191 13.56 7.89 3.12
C GLY A 191 12.48 8.68 3.87
N TYR A 192 12.85 9.33 4.98
CA TYR A 192 11.92 10.15 5.75
C TYR A 192 11.39 11.35 4.96
N ARG A 193 12.26 12.08 4.23
CA ARG A 193 11.84 13.20 3.37
C ARG A 193 10.87 12.77 2.27
N SER A 194 11.16 11.65 1.62
CA SER A 194 10.31 11.08 0.56
C SER A 194 8.90 10.74 1.08
N ILE A 195 8.80 10.20 2.29
CA ILE A 195 7.51 9.91 2.93
C ILE A 195 6.79 11.20 3.38
N GLN A 196 7.51 12.22 3.85
CA GLN A 196 6.88 13.52 4.14
C GLN A 196 6.30 14.15 2.86
N GLN A 197 6.97 14.00 1.72
CA GLN A 197 6.42 14.42 0.43
C GLN A 197 5.19 13.60 0.04
N ALA A 198 5.20 12.28 0.21
CA ALA A 198 4.00 11.46 -0.01
C ALA A 198 2.82 11.91 0.87
N LYS A 199 3.11 12.28 2.12
CA LYS A 199 2.12 12.78 3.09
C LYS A 199 1.55 14.14 2.74
N SER A 200 2.33 15.04 2.14
CA SER A 200 1.81 16.32 1.69
C SER A 200 0.84 16.16 0.51
N ILE A 201 1.02 15.12 -0.30
CA ILE A 201 0.14 14.81 -1.44
C ILE A 201 -1.11 14.02 -0.99
N ASN A 202 -0.95 13.02 -0.12
CA ASN A 202 -2.05 12.21 0.40
C ASN A 202 -1.98 12.04 1.94
N PRO A 203 -2.43 13.06 2.70
CA PRO A 203 -2.29 13.08 4.17
C PRO A 203 -3.16 12.04 4.89
N ASN A 204 -4.23 11.55 4.24
CA ASN A 204 -5.17 10.59 4.82
C ASN A 204 -4.81 9.13 4.51
N SER A 205 -3.74 8.88 3.75
CA SER A 205 -3.26 7.53 3.50
C SER A 205 -2.68 6.93 4.77
N VAL A 206 -3.30 5.87 5.28
CA VAL A 206 -2.79 5.12 6.44
C VAL A 206 -1.41 4.53 6.13
N LEU A 207 -1.18 4.06 4.90
CA LEU A 207 0.10 3.50 4.48
C LEU A 207 1.23 4.51 4.59
N VAL A 208 0.97 5.75 4.16
CA VAL A 208 1.90 6.87 4.30
C VAL A 208 2.17 7.13 5.78
N ARG A 209 1.14 7.13 6.63
CA ARG A 209 1.28 7.38 8.07
C ARG A 209 2.05 6.27 8.78
N VAL A 210 1.76 5.00 8.48
CA VAL A 210 2.45 3.82 9.02
C VAL A 210 3.91 3.84 8.59
N SER A 211 4.18 4.04 7.29
CA SER A 211 5.55 4.11 6.78
C SER A 211 6.31 5.29 7.36
N SER A 212 5.65 6.44 7.57
CA SER A 212 6.24 7.62 8.23
C SER A 212 6.64 7.32 9.67
N ALA A 213 5.81 6.58 10.41
CA ALA A 213 6.13 6.19 11.79
C ALA A 213 7.32 5.22 11.83
N CYS A 214 7.33 4.20 10.97
CA CYS A 214 8.46 3.26 10.86
C CYS A 214 9.77 3.99 10.50
N CYS A 215 9.74 4.88 9.51
CA CYS A 215 10.95 5.58 9.09
C CYS A 215 11.45 6.58 10.13
N GLY A 216 10.54 7.22 10.87
CA GLY A 216 10.92 8.06 12.02
C GLY A 216 11.68 7.26 13.08
N ALA A 217 11.23 6.03 13.38
CA ALA A 217 11.93 5.16 14.32
C ALA A 217 13.34 4.77 13.80
N TYR A 218 13.48 4.40 12.52
CA TYR A 218 14.77 4.08 11.94
C TYR A 218 15.76 5.25 12.00
N LEU A 219 15.30 6.47 11.72
CA LEU A 219 16.13 7.66 11.77
C LEU A 219 16.66 7.94 13.18
N VAL A 220 15.82 7.79 14.22
CA VAL A 220 16.23 7.98 15.61
C VAL A 220 17.31 6.96 16.01
N TYR A 221 17.13 5.69 15.66
CA TYR A 221 18.15 4.66 15.93
C TYR A 221 19.45 4.91 15.15
N TYR A 222 19.36 5.43 13.93
CA TYR A 222 20.53 5.74 13.12
C TYR A 222 21.34 6.92 13.71
N GLN A 223 20.65 7.97 14.17
CA GLN A 223 21.29 9.10 14.85
C GLN A 223 22.00 8.65 16.13
N ALA A 224 21.33 7.86 16.97
CA ALA A 224 21.94 7.30 18.18
C ALA A 224 23.18 6.43 17.87
N ALA A 225 23.14 5.63 16.79
CA ALA A 225 24.28 4.81 16.38
C ALA A 225 25.48 5.64 15.89
N ILE A 226 25.25 6.79 15.23
CA ILE A 226 26.32 7.73 14.86
C ILE A 226 26.95 8.32 16.12
N GLU A 227 26.13 8.80 17.06
CA GLU A 227 26.62 9.36 18.33
C GLU A 227 27.50 8.36 19.08
N ASP A 228 27.05 7.11 19.24
CA ASP A 228 27.86 6.05 19.89
C ASP A 228 29.19 5.77 19.17
N ALA A 229 29.21 5.86 17.83
CA ALA A 229 30.41 5.64 17.02
C ALA A 229 31.40 6.82 17.05
N GLU A 230 30.93 8.05 17.29
CA GLU A 230 31.79 9.24 17.42
C GLU A 230 32.54 9.29 18.76
N PHE A 231 32.09 8.52 19.76
CA PHE A 231 32.74 8.40 21.07
C PHE A 231 33.56 7.10 21.28
N ALA A 232 33.72 6.27 20.24
CA ALA A 232 34.51 5.02 20.24
C ALA A 232 35.89 5.19 19.59
#